data_AF-B3MQ70-F1
#
_entry.id   AF-B3MQ70-F1
#
_cell.length_a   1.000
_cell.length_b   1.000
_cell.length_c   1.000
_cell.angle_alpha   90.00
_cell.angle_beta   90.00
_cell.angle_gamma   90.00
#
_symmetry.space_group_name_H-M   'P 1'
#
loop_
_entity.id
_entity.type
_entity.pdbx_description
1 polymer ?
#
loop_
_entity_poly.entity_id
_entity_poly.type
_entity_poly.pdbx_seq_one_letter_code
_entity_poly.pdbx_strand_id
1 'polypeptide(L)'
;MRHITVCLAVTTAVVLLVLFQPSAVDAASEPICTYRNSEDETIFLKYLPLLKRGEDYVDFGKEGKCLKRAICTDTFKTIVEDCSKHKITCANKDRFTGVFPGCCLKCP
;
A
#
# COMPACT_ATOMS: atom_id res chain seq x y z
N MET A 1 20.40 6.62 -61.70
CA MET A 1 20.89 5.71 -60.63
C MET A 1 21.06 6.39 -59.26
N ARG A 2 21.53 7.64 -59.19
CA ARG A 2 21.68 8.39 -57.92
C ARG A 2 20.37 8.58 -57.13
N HIS A 3 19.26 8.89 -57.79
CA HIS A 3 17.95 9.09 -57.12
C HIS A 3 17.32 7.81 -56.53
N ILE A 4 17.56 6.65 -57.15
CA ILE A 4 17.02 5.35 -56.68
C ILE A 4 17.72 4.92 -55.39
N THR A 5 19.02 5.19 -55.29
CA THR A 5 19.85 4.85 -54.12
C THR A 5 19.47 5.68 -52.89
N VAL A 6 19.08 6.95 -53.09
CA VAL A 6 18.62 7.85 -52.02
C VAL A 6 17.25 7.41 -51.48
N CYS A 7 16.32 7.04 -52.35
CA CYS A 7 15.01 6.52 -51.91
C CYS A 7 15.14 5.24 -51.08
N LEU A 8 15.99 4.30 -51.49
CA LEU A 8 16.18 3.05 -50.75
C LEU A 8 16.71 3.31 -49.34
N ALA A 9 17.73 4.18 -49.22
CA ALA A 9 18.34 4.52 -47.94
C ALA A 9 17.34 5.18 -46.96
N VAL A 10 16.50 6.08 -47.47
CA VAL A 10 15.45 6.75 -46.67
C VAL A 10 14.41 5.73 -46.20
N THR A 11 13.99 4.80 -47.05
CA THR A 11 13.03 3.76 -46.65
C THR A 11 13.58 2.84 -45.55
N THR A 12 14.84 2.43 -45.64
CA THR A 12 15.49 1.62 -44.58
C THR A 12 15.66 2.38 -43.27
N ALA A 13 15.99 3.67 -43.32
CA ALA A 13 16.14 4.49 -42.12
C ALA A 13 14.80 4.70 -41.40
N VAL A 14 13.71 4.91 -42.15
CA VAL A 14 12.36 5.06 -41.59
C VAL A 14 11.87 3.74 -40.97
N VAL A 15 12.11 2.60 -41.63
CA VAL A 15 11.74 1.28 -41.08
C VAL A 15 12.47 0.97 -39.77
N LEU A 16 13.75 1.32 -39.67
CA LEU A 16 14.52 1.14 -38.43
C LEU A 16 14.00 2.03 -37.29
N LEU A 17 13.57 3.26 -37.60
CA LEU A 17 12.99 4.19 -36.62
C LEU A 17 11.62 3.73 -36.08
N VAL A 18 10.81 3.06 -36.91
CA VAL A 18 9.53 2.48 -36.47
C VAL A 18 9.75 1.23 -35.61
N LEU A 19 10.79 0.43 -35.89
CA LEU A 19 11.14 -0.75 -35.10
C LEU A 19 11.80 -0.43 -33.75
N PHE A 20 12.40 0.76 -33.62
CA PHE A 20 13.00 1.28 -32.40
C PHE A 20 12.07 2.18 -31.59
N GLN A 21 10.75 2.05 -31.74
CA GLN A 21 9.86 2.69 -30.78
C GLN A 21 10.05 2.00 -29.43
N PRO A 22 10.56 2.68 -28.39
CA PRO A 22 10.58 2.11 -27.07
C PRO A 22 9.14 1.80 -26.71
N SER A 23 8.84 0.53 -26.48
CA SER A 23 7.57 0.14 -25.89
C SER A 23 7.45 0.95 -24.61
N ALA A 24 6.43 1.82 -24.55
CA ALA A 24 6.09 2.54 -23.35
C ALA A 24 5.71 1.49 -22.31
N VAL A 25 6.68 1.05 -21.51
CA VAL A 25 6.46 0.28 -20.29
C VAL A 25 5.80 1.26 -19.35
N ASP A 26 4.48 1.17 -19.28
CA ASP A 26 3.68 1.94 -18.34
C ASP A 26 4.10 1.46 -16.94
N ALA A 27 4.91 2.26 -16.26
CA ALA A 27 5.37 1.99 -14.92
C ALA A 27 4.17 2.19 -13.97
N ALA A 28 3.28 1.20 -13.90
CA ALA A 28 2.19 1.19 -12.96
C ALA A 28 2.76 1.07 -11.54
N SER A 29 2.54 2.10 -10.72
CA SER A 29 2.90 2.08 -9.30
C SER A 29 2.16 0.94 -8.59
N GLU A 30 2.84 0.26 -7.67
CA GLU A 30 2.18 -0.74 -6.81
C GLU A 30 0.97 -0.10 -6.10
N PRO A 31 -0.20 -0.77 -6.09
CA PRO A 31 -1.36 -0.26 -5.37
C PRO A 31 -1.11 -0.25 -3.86
N ILE A 32 -1.45 0.87 -3.21
CA ILE A 32 -1.27 1.11 -1.78
C ILE A 32 -2.60 1.50 -1.13
N CYS A 33 -2.78 1.12 0.12
CA CYS A 33 -3.84 1.62 0.98
C CYS A 33 -3.39 2.90 1.68
N THR A 34 -4.31 3.83 1.90
CA THR A 34 -4.06 5.05 2.67
C THR A 34 -4.93 5.08 3.93
N TYR A 35 -4.35 5.58 5.01
CA TYR A 35 -5.03 5.83 6.27
C TYR A 35 -4.57 7.18 6.83
N ARG A 36 -5.51 7.97 7.35
CA ARG A 36 -5.20 9.22 8.05
C ARG A 36 -5.24 8.95 9.56
N ASN A 37 -4.12 9.12 10.24
CA ASN A 37 -4.04 8.86 11.68
C ASN A 37 -4.65 10.00 12.51
N SER A 38 -4.68 9.82 13.83
CA SER A 38 -5.23 10.80 14.77
C SER A 38 -4.45 12.11 14.88
N GLU A 39 -3.22 12.15 14.35
CA GLU A 39 -2.36 13.33 14.26
C GLU A 39 -2.41 14.01 12.87
N ASP A 40 -3.35 13.60 12.02
CA ASP A 40 -3.53 14.05 10.63
C ASP A 40 -2.36 13.70 9.69
N GLU A 41 -1.56 12.70 10.04
CA GLU A 41 -0.54 12.15 9.15
C GLU A 41 -1.13 11.09 8.21
N THR A 42 -0.64 11.06 6.97
CA THR A 42 -1.02 10.01 6.01
C THR A 42 -0.07 8.83 6.14
N ILE A 43 -0.64 7.68 6.47
CA ILE A 43 0.03 6.39 6.54
C ILE A 43 -0.29 5.61 5.26
N PHE A 44 0.76 5.06 4.66
CA PHE A 44 0.67 4.19 3.49
C PHE A 44 0.88 2.75 3.94
N LEU A 45 -0.05 1.87 3.57
CA LEU A 45 -0.04 0.46 3.92
C LEU A 45 -0.02 -0.38 2.66
N LYS A 46 0.73 -1.48 2.68
CA LYS A 46 0.75 -2.45 1.58
C LYS A 46 0.00 -3.72 1.94
N TYR A 47 -0.50 -4.38 0.91
CA TYR A 47 -0.85 -5.80 1.01
C TYR A 47 0.32 -6.62 0.48
N LEU A 48 0.79 -7.61 1.24
CA LEU A 48 1.90 -8.49 0.91
C LEU A 48 1.35 -9.80 0.32
N PRO A 49 1.30 -9.97 -1.02
CA PRO A 49 0.56 -11.07 -1.64
C PRO A 49 1.17 -12.44 -1.33
N LEU A 50 2.51 -12.50 -1.25
CA LEU A 50 3.25 -13.73 -0.92
C LEU A 50 2.92 -14.27 0.48
N LEU A 51 2.62 -13.37 1.42
CA LEU A 51 2.26 -13.71 2.80
C LEU A 51 0.75 -13.78 3.02
N LYS A 52 -0.05 -13.46 1.98
CA LYS A 52 -1.51 -13.28 2.05
C LYS A 52 -1.93 -12.42 3.24
N ARG A 53 -1.20 -11.32 3.48
CA ARG A 53 -1.33 -10.51 4.68
C ARG A 53 -1.22 -9.03 4.36
N GLY A 54 -2.15 -8.24 4.89
CA GLY A 54 -2.06 -6.79 4.94
C GLY A 54 -1.06 -6.32 5.97
N GLU A 55 -0.27 -5.30 5.64
CA GLU A 55 0.36 -4.48 6.66
C GLU A 55 -0.72 -3.85 7.54
N ASP A 56 -0.47 -3.84 8.84
CA ASP A 56 -1.29 -3.19 9.83
C ASP A 56 -0.54 -2.02 10.48
N TYR A 57 -1.28 -0.96 10.77
CA TYR A 57 -0.80 0.20 11.51
C TYR A 57 -1.72 0.45 12.70
N VAL A 58 -1.12 0.64 13.87
CA VAL A 58 -1.84 0.96 15.10
C VAL A 58 -1.72 2.46 15.35
N ASP A 59 -2.86 3.12 15.44
CA ASP A 59 -2.99 4.55 15.70
C ASP A 59 -3.02 4.80 17.21
N PHE A 60 -2.08 5.61 17.69
CA PHE A 60 -1.93 5.95 19.10
C PHE A 60 -2.36 7.39 19.33
N GLY A 61 -3.12 7.62 20.40
CA GLY A 61 -3.45 8.96 20.86
C GLY A 61 -2.32 9.59 21.68
N LYS A 62 -2.54 10.83 22.12
CA LYS A 62 -1.59 11.70 22.84
C LYS A 62 -1.02 11.14 24.16
N GLU A 63 -1.55 10.02 24.66
CA GLU A 63 -1.09 9.34 25.88
C GLU A 63 -0.45 7.97 25.59
N GLY A 64 -0.11 7.68 24.32
CA GLY A 64 0.39 6.36 23.92
C GLY A 64 -0.67 5.25 24.01
N LYS A 65 -1.94 5.62 24.14
CA LYS A 65 -3.07 4.69 24.15
C LYS A 65 -3.50 4.38 22.73
N CYS A 66 -3.69 3.11 22.42
CA CYS A 66 -4.23 2.70 21.13
C CYS A 66 -5.67 3.20 20.96
N LEU A 67 -5.93 3.78 19.79
CA LEU A 67 -7.26 4.23 19.38
C LEU A 67 -7.84 3.26 18.37
N LYS A 68 -7.09 2.97 17.31
CA LYS A 68 -7.56 2.22 16.14
C LYS A 68 -6.43 1.39 15.54
N ARG A 69 -6.79 0.40 14.73
CA ARG A 69 -5.89 -0.31 13.83
C ARG A 69 -6.40 -0.18 12.40
N ALA A 70 -5.54 0.19 11.47
CA ALA A 70 -5.79 0.16 10.04
C ALA A 70 -5.09 -1.05 9.40
N ILE A 71 -5.75 -1.73 8.47
CA ILE A 71 -5.21 -2.91 7.78
C ILE A 71 -5.47 -2.75 6.28
N CYS A 72 -4.45 -2.99 5.45
CA CYS A 72 -4.63 -3.05 4.00
C CYS A 72 -5.12 -4.44 3.55
N THR A 73 -6.20 -4.49 2.77
CA THR A 73 -6.75 -5.76 2.26
C THR A 73 -6.14 -6.14 0.90
N ASP A 74 -6.40 -7.37 0.48
CA ASP A 74 -6.06 -7.91 -0.84
C ASP A 74 -6.68 -7.14 -2.01
N THR A 75 -7.79 -6.46 -1.77
CA THR A 75 -8.45 -5.55 -2.73
C THR A 75 -7.98 -4.09 -2.62
N PHE A 76 -6.88 -3.85 -1.91
CA PHE A 76 -6.30 -2.51 -1.67
C PHE A 76 -7.27 -1.52 -1.01
N LYS A 77 -8.13 -2.05 -0.13
CA LYS A 77 -9.01 -1.26 0.73
C LYS A 77 -8.49 -1.24 2.16
N THR A 78 -8.54 -0.07 2.79
CA THR A 78 -8.24 0.08 4.22
C THR A 78 -9.44 -0.35 5.06
N ILE A 79 -9.25 -1.31 5.95
CA ILE A 79 -10.20 -1.64 7.02
C ILE A 79 -9.70 -1.00 8.32
N VAL A 80 -10.60 -0.34 9.05
CA VAL A 80 -10.29 0.30 10.34
C VAL A 80 -11.07 -0.38 11.46
N GLU A 81 -10.34 -0.84 12.47
CA GLU A 81 -10.87 -1.44 13.70
C GLU A 81 -10.63 -0.50 14.88
N ASP A 82 -11.66 -0.30 15.70
CA ASP A 82 -11.65 0.69 16.79
C ASP A 82 -11.53 0.01 18.15
N CYS A 83 -10.65 0.52 19.02
CA CYS A 83 -10.47 0.00 20.38
C CYS A 83 -11.76 0.08 21.24
N SER A 84 -12.71 0.95 20.90
CA SER A 84 -14.03 1.00 21.55
C SER A 84 -14.79 -0.33 21.43
N LYS A 85 -14.58 -1.09 20.35
CA LYS A 85 -15.22 -2.38 20.11
C LYS A 85 -14.65 -3.51 20.96
N HIS A 86 -13.46 -3.32 21.54
CA HIS A 86 -12.81 -4.31 22.39
C HIS A 86 -13.04 -4.01 23.88
N LYS A 87 -13.41 -5.05 24.64
CA LYS A 87 -13.61 -5.01 26.10
C LYS A 87 -12.46 -5.72 26.82
N ILE A 88 -11.27 -5.15 26.71
CA ILE A 88 -10.06 -5.69 27.34
C ILE A 88 -9.87 -4.97 28.67
N THR A 89 -9.70 -5.74 29.73
CA THR A 89 -9.54 -5.27 31.10
C THR A 89 -8.30 -5.89 31.72
N CYS A 90 -7.83 -5.33 32.85
CA CYS A 90 -6.71 -5.91 33.59
C CYS A 90 -6.93 -7.38 33.99
N ALA A 91 -8.20 -7.83 34.10
CA ALA A 91 -8.57 -9.19 34.47
C ALA A 91 -8.55 -10.19 33.30
N ASN A 92 -8.53 -9.73 32.05
CA ASN A 92 -8.57 -10.60 30.87
C ASN A 92 -7.48 -10.30 29.82
N LYS A 93 -6.53 -9.40 30.15
CA LYS A 93 -5.46 -8.95 29.23
C LYS A 93 -4.58 -10.09 28.73
N ASP A 94 -4.41 -11.13 29.54
CA ASP A 94 -3.64 -12.33 29.27
C ASP A 94 -4.20 -13.16 28.11
N ARG A 95 -5.48 -12.96 27.75
CA ARG A 95 -6.14 -13.65 26.64
C ARG A 95 -5.85 -13.03 25.27
N PHE A 96 -5.20 -11.85 25.23
CA PHE A 96 -4.96 -11.12 24.00
C PHE A 96 -3.45 -11.03 23.75
N THR A 97 -3.00 -11.57 22.61
CA THR A 97 -1.60 -11.56 22.20
C THR A 97 -1.35 -10.55 21.08
N GLY A 98 -0.15 -9.97 21.04
CA GLY A 98 0.23 -8.96 20.04
C GLY A 98 -0.10 -7.53 20.46
N VAL A 99 0.25 -6.56 19.60
CA VAL A 99 0.04 -5.14 19.90
C VAL A 99 -1.45 -4.81 19.91
N PHE A 100 -2.20 -5.12 18.84
CA PHE A 100 -3.65 -4.91 18.76
C PHE A 100 -4.39 -6.25 18.69
N PRO A 101 -5.52 -6.43 19.42
CA PRO A 101 -6.19 -5.44 20.25
C PRO A 101 -5.60 -5.31 21.66
N GLY A 102 -4.52 -6.02 22.02
CA GLY A 102 -3.97 -6.06 23.37
C GLY A 102 -3.73 -4.68 24.02
N CYS A 103 -3.34 -3.68 23.24
CA CYS A 103 -3.12 -2.30 23.68
C CYS A 103 -4.39 -1.46 23.84
N CYS A 104 -5.58 -1.99 23.50
CA CYS A 104 -6.89 -1.40 23.80
C CYS A 104 -7.33 -1.63 25.25
N LEU A 105 -6.39 -1.92 26.15
CA LEU A 105 -6.61 -2.24 27.56
C LEU A 105 -7.28 -1.07 28.29
N LYS A 106 -8.36 -1.38 29.01
CA LYS A 106 -9.09 -0.46 29.88
C LYS A 106 -8.98 -0.97 31.31
N CYS A 107 -8.06 -0.38 32.08
CA CYS A 107 -7.98 -0.61 33.52
C CYS A 107 -8.50 0.63 34.24
N PRO A 108 -9.30 0.45 35.31
CA PRO A 108 -9.69 1.55 36.19
C PRO A 108 -8.48 2.20 36.87
#